data_AF-A0A7R9MSS3-F1
#
_entry.id   AF-A0A7R9MSS3-F1
#
_cell.length_a   1.000
_cell.length_b   1.000
_cell.length_c   1.000
_cell.angle_alpha   90.00
_cell.angle_beta   90.00
_cell.angle_gamma   90.00
#
_symmetry.space_group_name_H-M   'P 1'
#
loop_
_entity.id
_entity.type
_entity.pdbx_description
1 polymer ?
#
loop_
_entity_poly.entity_id
_entity_poly.type
_entity_poly.pdbx_seq_one_letter_code
_entity_poly.pdbx_strand_id
1 'polypeptide(L)'
;FLTNYKEDPIRVGDIVVFKVEGRDIPIVHRVLKLHEKDDGSVKILTKGDNNSVDDRGLYAPGQLWLQKKDIVGRARGFVPYVGIVTILMNDYPKFKYAVLGCLGLFVLVHRE
;
A
#
# COMPACT_ATOMS: atom_id res chain seq x y z
N PHE A 1 -5.93 4.68 0.85
CA PHE A 1 -6.38 4.41 2.24
C PHE A 1 -6.12 2.96 2.59
N LEU A 2 -5.29 2.72 3.60
CA LEU A 2 -5.00 1.40 4.16
C LEU A 2 -5.81 1.20 5.44
N THR A 3 -6.44 0.04 5.59
CA THR A 3 -7.21 -0.33 6.78
C THR A 3 -6.85 -1.74 7.21
N ASN A 4 -6.86 -2.03 8.51
CA ASN A 4 -6.65 -3.37 9.05
C ASN A 4 -7.73 -3.71 10.09
N TYR A 5 -9.00 -3.70 9.67
CA TYR A 5 -10.11 -4.07 10.55
C TYR A 5 -10.12 -5.59 10.76
N LYS A 6 -10.00 -6.04 12.00
CA LYS A 6 -10.00 -7.47 12.36
C LYS A 6 -11.30 -8.18 11.99
N GLU A 7 -12.40 -7.45 11.92
CA GLU A 7 -13.75 -7.97 11.70
C GLU A 7 -14.09 -8.17 10.22
N ASP A 8 -13.31 -7.59 9.30
CA ASP A 8 -13.54 -7.77 7.87
C ASP A 8 -12.51 -8.74 7.27
N PRO A 9 -12.93 -9.96 6.87
CA PRO A 9 -12.01 -10.95 6.34
C PRO A 9 -11.37 -10.50 5.04
N ILE A 10 -10.09 -10.85 4.88
CA ILE A 10 -9.36 -10.68 3.63
C ILE A 10 -9.98 -11.62 2.59
N ARG A 11 -10.14 -11.14 1.35
CA ARG A 11 -10.68 -11.91 0.23
C ARG A 11 -9.69 -12.01 -0.92
N VAL A 12 -9.90 -12.98 -1.81
CA VAL A 12 -9.15 -13.05 -3.07
C VAL A 12 -9.41 -11.79 -3.90
N GLY A 13 -8.35 -11.20 -4.45
CA GLY A 13 -8.41 -9.95 -5.18
C GLY A 13 -8.11 -8.70 -4.34
N ASP A 14 -8.12 -8.80 -3.00
CA ASP A 14 -7.74 -7.69 -2.12
C ASP A 14 -6.27 -7.31 -2.33
N ILE A 15 -5.97 -6.01 -2.24
CA ILE A 15 -4.59 -5.52 -2.22
C ILE A 15 -4.15 -5.40 -0.77
N VAL A 16 -3.17 -6.21 -0.38
CA VAL A 16 -2.68 -6.31 1.00
C VAL A 16 -1.26 -5.80 1.10
N VAL A 17 -0.97 -5.17 2.23
CA VAL A 17 0.36 -4.77 2.67
C VAL A 17 0.81 -5.80 3.69
N PHE A 18 1.89 -6.52 3.40
CA PHE A 18 2.44 -7.51 4.31
C PHE A 18 3.91 -7.21 4.61
N LYS A 19 4.35 -7.64 5.78
CA LYS A 19 5.75 -7.54 6.21
C LYS A 19 6.27 -8.94 6.50
N VAL A 20 7.39 -9.27 5.86
CA VAL A 20 8.09 -10.54 6.08
C VAL A 20 9.07 -10.35 7.23
N GLU A 21 9.15 -11.35 8.12
CA GLU A 21 10.13 -11.34 9.20
C GLU A 21 11.56 -11.27 8.64
N GLY A 22 12.37 -10.35 9.18
CA GLY A 22 13.72 -10.08 8.67
C GLY A 22 13.80 -9.16 7.45
N ARG A 23 12.69 -8.56 6.98
CA ARG A 23 12.70 -7.49 5.99
C ARG A 23 12.12 -6.19 6.55
N ASP A 24 12.82 -5.08 6.32
CA ASP A 24 12.38 -3.76 6.79
C ASP A 24 11.30 -3.14 5.92
N ILE A 25 11.34 -3.41 4.62
CA ILE A 25 10.45 -2.79 3.63
C ILE A 25 9.17 -3.64 3.46
N PRO A 26 7.97 -3.10 3.74
CA PRO A 26 6.72 -3.81 3.52
C PRO A 26 6.42 -3.94 2.01
N ILE A 27 5.71 -5.00 1.64
CA ILE A 27 5.37 -5.32 0.26
C ILE A 27 3.87 -5.18 0.06
N VAL A 28 3.46 -4.58 -1.06
CA VAL A 28 2.05 -4.34 -1.40
C VAL A 28 1.69 -5.11 -2.65
N HIS A 29 0.91 -6.19 -2.52
CA HIS A 29 0.52 -7.05 -3.64
C HIS A 29 -0.92 -7.54 -3.51
N ARG A 30 -1.44 -8.17 -4.56
CA ARG A 30 -2.81 -8.68 -4.60
C ARG A 30 -2.88 -10.11 -4.08
N VAL A 31 -3.93 -10.41 -3.31
CA VAL A 31 -4.25 -11.77 -2.89
C VAL A 31 -4.65 -12.59 -4.11
N LEU A 32 -3.84 -13.60 -4.41
CA LEU A 32 -4.06 -14.54 -5.50
C LEU A 32 -4.91 -15.72 -5.07
N LYS A 33 -4.62 -16.29 -3.89
CA LYS A 33 -5.36 -17.44 -3.32
C LYS A 33 -5.49 -17.29 -1.81
N LEU A 34 -6.61 -17.78 -1.28
CA LEU A 34 -6.91 -17.81 0.14
C LEU A 34 -7.45 -19.18 0.52
N HIS A 35 -6.90 -19.77 1.58
CA HIS A 35 -7.40 -20.99 2.19
C HIS A 35 -7.81 -20.67 3.61
N GLU A 36 -9.07 -20.92 3.93
CA GLU A 36 -9.63 -20.78 5.26
C GLU A 36 -10.00 -22.17 5.77
N LYS A 37 -9.60 -22.47 7.01
CA LYS A 37 -9.93 -23.72 7.70
C LYS A 37 -10.97 -23.47 8.78
N ASP A 38 -11.65 -24.54 9.20
CA ASP A 38 -12.67 -24.49 10.25
C ASP A 38 -12.11 -24.05 11.63
N ASP A 39 -10.79 -24.18 11.83
CA ASP A 39 -10.08 -23.68 13.01
C ASP A 39 -9.85 -22.15 13.00
N GLY A 40 -10.33 -21.45 11.96
CA GLY A 40 -10.17 -20.01 11.77
C GLY A 40 -8.79 -19.59 11.23
N SER A 41 -7.90 -20.55 10.94
CA SER A 41 -6.61 -20.27 10.32
C SER A 41 -6.79 -19.91 8.84
N VAL A 42 -6.13 -18.81 8.45
CA VAL A 42 -6.17 -18.31 7.07
C VAL A 42 -4.76 -18.29 6.51
N LYS A 43 -4.61 -18.94 5.36
CA LYS A 43 -3.38 -18.97 4.56
C LYS A 43 -3.58 -18.18 3.29
N ILE A 44 -2.71 -17.21 3.06
CA ILE A 44 -2.81 -16.23 1.99
C ILE A 44 -1.62 -16.40 1.05
N LEU A 45 -1.88 -16.43 -0.25
CA LEU A 45 -0.86 -16.34 -1.29
C LEU A 45 -1.09 -15.05 -2.08
N THR A 46 -0.03 -14.28 -2.22
CA THR A 46 -0.05 -12.99 -2.92
C THR A 46 0.76 -13.06 -4.22
N LYS A 47 0.46 -12.13 -5.12
CA LYS A 47 1.20 -11.93 -6.37
C LYS A 47 1.17 -10.44 -6.75
N GLY A 48 2.30 -9.95 -7.23
CA GLY A 48 2.36 -8.64 -7.90
C GLY A 48 1.55 -8.62 -9.19
N ASP A 49 0.79 -7.54 -9.41
CA ASP A 49 -0.11 -7.41 -10.56
C ASP A 49 0.64 -7.58 -11.90
N ASN A 50 1.87 -7.06 -11.99
CA ASN A 50 2.72 -7.14 -13.19
C ASN A 50 3.80 -8.25 -13.16
N ASN A 51 3.74 -9.17 -12.19
CA ASN A 51 4.70 -10.27 -12.12
C ASN A 51 4.17 -11.51 -12.85
N SER A 52 5.04 -12.39 -13.36
CA SER A 52 4.63 -13.68 -13.93
C SER A 52 4.52 -14.80 -12.89
N VAL A 53 5.18 -14.63 -11.74
CA VAL A 53 5.28 -15.61 -10.65
C VAL A 53 4.59 -15.09 -9.38
N ASP A 54 4.24 -16.01 -8.48
CA ASP A 54 3.72 -15.69 -7.15
C ASP A 54 4.84 -15.23 -6.18
N ASP A 55 4.44 -14.71 -5.02
CA ASP A 55 5.38 -14.09 -4.08
C ASP A 55 6.09 -15.08 -3.15
N ARG A 56 5.99 -16.40 -3.35
CA ARG A 56 6.61 -17.38 -2.44
C ARG A 56 8.12 -17.20 -2.31
N GLY A 57 8.79 -16.78 -3.38
CA GLY A 57 10.22 -16.45 -3.35
C GLY A 57 10.57 -15.19 -2.54
N LEU A 58 9.57 -14.38 -2.18
CA LEU A 58 9.74 -13.16 -1.38
C LEU A 58 9.46 -13.37 0.11
N TYR A 59 8.83 -14.49 0.48
CA TYR A 59 8.50 -14.83 1.86
C TYR A 59 9.76 -15.24 2.65
N ALA A 60 9.60 -15.45 3.95
CA ALA A 60 10.68 -15.92 4.80
C ALA A 60 11.13 -17.34 4.38
N PRO A 61 12.38 -17.75 4.64
CA PRO A 61 12.85 -19.09 4.31
C PRO A 61 11.90 -20.18 4.86
N GLY A 62 11.43 -21.08 3.98
CA GLY A 62 10.50 -22.15 4.33
C GLY A 62 9.03 -21.74 4.47
N GLN A 63 8.70 -20.46 4.33
CA GLN A 63 7.33 -19.96 4.38
C GLN A 63 6.68 -20.01 2.99
N LEU A 64 5.61 -20.80 2.85
CA LEU A 64 4.85 -20.95 1.60
C LEU A 64 3.55 -20.13 1.55
N TRP A 65 3.10 -19.65 2.71
CA TRP A 65 1.83 -18.95 2.88
C TRP A 65 1.99 -17.84 3.92
N LEU A 66 1.38 -16.68 3.65
CA LEU A 66 1.23 -15.61 4.63
C LEU A 66 0.07 -15.94 5.58
N GLN A 67 0.24 -15.56 6.83
CA GLN A 67 -0.79 -15.63 7.86
C GLN A 67 -1.35 -14.24 8.16
N LYS A 68 -2.48 -14.16 8.88
CA LYS A 68 -3.06 -12.88 9.32
C LYS A 68 -2.06 -11.99 10.08
N LYS A 69 -1.12 -12.58 10.83
CA LYS A 69 -0.08 -11.84 11.56
C LYS A 69 0.93 -11.11 10.66
N ASP A 70 1.12 -11.59 9.43
CA ASP A 70 2.07 -11.01 8.49
C ASP A 70 1.45 -9.83 7.73
N ILE A 71 0.12 -9.69 7.78
CA ILE A 71 -0.63 -8.62 7.11
C ILE A 71 -0.67 -7.38 8.00
N VAL A 72 -0.04 -6.31 7.50
CA VAL A 72 -0.03 -5.00 8.15
C VAL A 72 -1.33 -4.24 7.88
N GLY A 73 -1.87 -4.38 6.66
CA GLY A 73 -3.15 -3.79 6.30
C GLY A 73 -3.60 -4.11 4.88
N ARG A 74 -4.76 -3.57 4.49
CA ARG A 74 -5.38 -3.76 3.18
C ARG A 74 -5.78 -2.42 2.58
N ALA A 75 -5.52 -2.23 1.29
CA ALA A 75 -5.96 -1.06 0.57
C ALA A 75 -7.47 -1.11 0.29
N ARG A 76 -8.18 -0.05 0.72
CA ARG A 76 -9.63 0.12 0.52
C ARG A 76 -10.00 1.14 -0.55
N GLY A 77 -9.07 2.02 -0.86
CA GLY A 77 -9.28 3.07 -1.83
C GLY A 77 -7.94 3.66 -2.25
N PHE A 78 -7.89 4.13 -3.47
CA PHE A 78 -6.75 4.84 -4.03
C PHE A 78 -7.27 6.11 -4.69
N VAL A 79 -6.46 7.16 -4.67
CA VAL A 79 -6.79 8.41 -5.35
C VAL A 79 -5.87 8.49 -6.57
N PRO A 80 -6.37 8.13 -7.77
CA PRO A 80 -5.54 8.18 -8.96
C PRO A 80 -5.15 9.62 -9.28
N TYR A 81 -4.05 9.80 -10.01
CA TYR A 81 -3.54 11.08 -10.52
C TYR A 81 -3.01 12.10 -9.49
N VAL A 82 -3.32 11.97 -8.19
CA VAL A 82 -2.78 12.90 -7.16
C VAL A 82 -1.26 12.97 -7.18
N GLY A 83 -0.58 11.85 -7.45
CA GLY A 83 0.88 11.81 -7.57
C GLY A 83 1.45 12.69 -8.69
N ILE A 84 0.67 13.02 -9.73
CA ILE A 84 1.10 13.89 -10.83
C ILE A 84 1.41 15.30 -10.31
N VAL A 85 0.66 15.80 -9.32
CA VAL A 85 0.93 17.10 -8.71
C VAL A 85 2.32 17.09 -8.04
N THR A 86 2.65 16.02 -7.31
CA THR A 86 3.96 15.87 -6.68
C THR A 86 5.07 15.79 -7.72
N ILE A 87 4.87 15.03 -8.80
CA ILE A 87 5.83 14.92 -9.90
C ILE A 87 6.04 16.30 -10.54
N LEU A 88 4.96 17.03 -10.85
CA LEU A 88 5.04 18.37 -11.43
C LEU A 88 5.80 19.35 -10.54
N MET A 89 5.56 19.33 -9.23
CA MET A 89 6.28 20.17 -8.27
C MET A 89 7.76 19.81 -8.14
N ASN A 90 8.10 18.54 -8.33
CA ASN A 90 9.48 18.05 -8.29
C ASN A 90 10.24 18.37 -9.59
N ASP A 91 9.63 18.11 -10.74
CA ASP A 91 10.24 18.26 -12.05
C ASP A 91 10.33 19.73 -12.49
N TYR A 92 9.44 20.60 -11.99
CA TYR A 92 9.47 22.03 -12.24
C TYR A 92 9.64 22.84 -10.94
N PRO A 93 10.87 23.00 -10.43
CA PRO A 93 11.13 23.74 -9.19
C PRO A 93 10.59 25.18 -9.22
N LYS A 94 10.62 25.85 -10.38
CA LYS A 94 10.05 27.20 -10.56
C LYS A 94 8.54 27.22 -10.26
N PHE A 95 7.81 26.19 -10.66
CA PHE A 95 6.38 26.07 -10.36
C PHE A 95 6.15 25.89 -8.86
N LYS A 96 6.95 25.05 -8.18
CA LYS A 96 6.93 24.90 -6.72
C LYS A 96 7.13 26.24 -6.01
N TYR A 97 8.15 27.01 -6.41
CA TYR A 97 8.41 28.32 -5.79
C TYR A 97 7.30 29.35 -6.09
N ALA A 98 6.70 29.32 -7.28
CA ALA A 98 5.56 30.17 -7.61
C ALA A 98 4.35 29.86 -6.70
N VAL A 99 4.03 28.57 -6.50
CA VAL A 99 2.95 28.15 -5.60
C VAL A 99 3.21 28.61 -4.17
N LEU A 100 4.43 28.40 -3.64
CA LEU A 100 4.81 28.87 -2.31
C LEU A 100 4.75 30.40 -2.17
N GLY A 101 5.19 31.13 -3.21
CA GLY A 101 5.11 32.59 -3.25
C GLY A 101 3.67 33.10 -3.24
N CYS A 102 2.79 32.51 -4.05
CA CYS A 102 1.36 32.83 -4.06
C CYS A 102 0.70 32.54 -2.71
N LEU A 103 1.05 31.41 -2.07
CA LEU A 103 0.55 31.06 -0.73
C LEU A 103 1.01 32.05 0.34
N GLY A 104 2.29 32.47 0.28
CA GLY A 104 2.82 33.51 1.16
C GLY A 104 2.10 34.84 0.98
N LEU A 105 1.89 35.28 -0.26
CA LEU A 105 1.11 36.48 -0.60
C LEU A 105 -0.33 36.38 -0.12
N PHE A 106 -0.99 35.24 -0.35
CA PHE A 106 -2.36 35.00 0.10
C PHE A 106 -2.49 35.13 1.61
N VAL A 107 -1.58 34.49 2.37
CA VAL A 107 -1.53 34.61 3.83
C VAL A 107 -1.32 36.05 4.27
N LEU A 108 -0.43 36.81 3.61
CA LEU A 108 -0.20 38.21 3.95
C LEU A 108 -1.42 39.10 3.70
N VAL A 109 -2.18 38.84 2.62
CA VAL A 109 -3.39 39.59 2.27
C VAL A 109 -4.58 39.21 3.16
N HIS A 110 -4.68 37.95 3.59
CA HIS A 110 -5.73 37.48 4.51
C HIS A 110 -5.34 37.58 5.99
N ARG A 111 -4.20 38.22 6.31
CA ARG A 111 -3.80 38.51 7.68
C ARG A 111 -4.43 39.84 8.14
N GLU A 112 -5.75 39.86 8.19
CA GLU A 112 -6.59 40.76 8.99
C GLU A 112 -7.67 39.91 9.68
#